data_AF-A0A5K1GIW1-F1
#
_entry.id   AF-A0A5K1GIW1-F1
#
_cell.length_a   1.000
_cell.length_b   1.000
_cell.length_c   1.000
_cell.angle_alpha   90.00
_cell.angle_beta   90.00
_cell.angle_gamma   90.00
#
_symmetry.space_group_name_H-M   'P 1'
#
loop_
_entity.id
_entity.type
_entity.pdbx_description
1 polymer ?
#
loop_
_entity_poly.entity_id
_entity_poly.type
_entity_poly.pdbx_seq_one_letter_code
_entity_poly.pdbx_strand_id
1 'polypeptide(L)' 'GPFDIFSVGGDKSETHVVKFSNDGRLMLLTTVDGYIHVLDSFNGTLV' A
#
# COMPACT_ATOMS: atom_id res chain seq x y z
N GLY A 1 -0.34 -10.83 -16.08
CA GLY A 1 1.14 -10.69 -16.09
C GLY A 1 1.68 -11.20 -14.77
N PRO A 2 2.98 -11.08 -14.46
CA PRO A 2 3.59 -11.61 -13.24
C PRO A 2 3.25 -10.80 -11.96
N PHE A 3 2.22 -9.96 -11.99
CA PHE A 3 1.86 -9.04 -10.92
C PHE A 3 0.36 -9.05 -10.67
N ASP A 4 -0.02 -9.04 -9.39
CA ASP A 4 -1.37 -8.76 -8.90
C ASP A 4 -1.52 -7.27 -8.56
N ILE A 5 -2.74 -6.75 -8.72
CA ILE A 5 -3.07 -5.34 -8.46
C ILE A 5 -4.14 -5.28 -7.38
N PHE A 6 -3.86 -4.54 -6.33
CA PHE A 6 -4.78 -4.31 -5.21
C PHE A 6 -5.21 -2.85 -5.18
N SER A 7 -6.51 -2.60 -5.05
CA SER A 7 -7.04 -1.24 -4.89
C SER A 7 -7.18 -0.93 -3.40
N VAL A 8 -6.38 0.02 -2.93
CA VAL A 8 -6.51 0.58 -1.58
C VAL A 8 -7.62 1.63 -1.63
N GLY A 9 -8.86 1.16 -1.54
CA GLY A 9 -10.04 2.00 -1.70
C GLY A 9 -10.20 3.03 -0.58
N GLY A 10 -10.74 4.19 -0.92
CA GLY A 10 -11.12 5.25 0.03
C GLY A 10 -10.40 6.58 -0.20
N ASP A 11 -9.19 6.53 -0.76
CA ASP A 11 -8.42 7.71 -1.07
C ASP A 11 -8.36 7.94 -2.59
N LYS A 12 -8.82 9.12 -3.05
CA LYS A 12 -8.68 9.54 -4.45
C LYS A 12 -7.31 10.13 -4.72
N SER A 13 -6.51 10.32 -3.67
CA SER A 13 -5.26 11.03 -3.73
C SER A 13 -4.12 10.14 -4.23
N GLU A 14 -3.21 10.73 -4.99
CA GLU A 14 -2.06 10.01 -5.55
C GLU A 14 -1.19 9.44 -4.42
N THR A 15 -0.56 8.29 -4.70
CA THR A 15 0.43 7.73 -3.79
C THR A 15 1.73 8.53 -3.88
N HIS A 16 2.26 8.95 -2.74
CA HIS A 16 3.50 9.71 -2.66
C HIS A 16 4.72 8.81 -2.44
N VAL A 17 4.61 7.82 -1.55
CA VAL A 17 5.72 6.94 -1.16
C VAL A 17 5.21 5.52 -0.88
N VAL A 18 5.97 4.53 -1.38
CA VAL A 18 5.80 3.10 -1.07
C VAL A 18 7.08 2.58 -0.44
N LYS A 19 6.97 1.90 0.71
CA LYS A 19 8.08 1.17 1.33
C LYS A 19 7.63 -0.22 1.77
N PHE A 20 8.54 -1.19 1.68
CA PHE A 20 8.33 -2.54 2.19
C PHE A 20 9.02 -2.72 3.55
N SER A 21 8.44 -3.57 4.40
CA SER A 21 9.14 -4.09 5.58
C SER A 21 10.36 -4.90 5.16
N ASN A 22 11.28 -5.11 6.09
CA ASN A 22 12.55 -5.81 5.81
C ASN A 22 12.35 -7.27 5.36
N ASP A 23 11.24 -7.89 5.76
CA ASP A 23 10.82 -9.24 5.34
C ASP A 23 9.87 -9.24 4.13
N GLY A 24 9.53 -8.07 3.61
CA GLY A 24 8.66 -7.88 2.45
C GLY A 24 7.18 -8.16 2.67
N ARG A 25 6.74 -8.51 3.90
CA ARG A 25 5.34 -8.90 4.18
C ARG A 25 4.38 -7.74 4.32
N LEU A 26 4.89 -6.58 4.71
CA LEU A 26 4.09 -5.37 4.88
C LEU A 26 4.52 -4.30 3.87
N MET A 27 3.54 -3.55 3.39
CA MET A 27 3.72 -2.35 2.60
C MET A 27 3.22 -1.14 3.40
N LEU A 28 4.05 -0.11 3.49
CA LEU A 28 3.65 1.21 3.98
C LEU A 28 3.41 2.12 2.78
N LEU A 29 2.22 2.73 2.76
CA LEU A 29 1.74 3.64 1.74
C LEU A 29 1.47 5.00 2.37
N THR A 30 2.00 6.07 1.77
CA THR A 30 1.59 7.45 2.13
C THR A 30 0.89 8.12 0.96
N THR A 31 -0.26 8.73 1.21
CA THR A 31 -1.00 9.47 0.19
C THR A 31 -0.67 10.96 0.25
N VAL A 32 -0.91 11.68 -0.85
CA VAL A 32 -0.69 13.14 -0.91
C VAL A 32 -1.51 13.88 0.16
N ASP A 33 -2.67 13.34 0.53
CA ASP A 33 -3.55 13.91 1.57
C ASP A 33 -3.05 13.65 3.00
N GLY A 34 -1.90 12.97 3.14
CA GLY A 34 -1.24 12.74 4.42
C GLY A 34 -1.70 11.48 5.16
N TYR A 35 -2.50 10.62 4.52
CA TYR A 35 -2.87 9.33 5.12
C TYR A 35 -1.70 8.34 5.03
N ILE A 36 -1.61 7.48 6.05
CA ILE A 36 -0.65 6.39 6.12
C ILE A 36 -1.44 5.09 6.21
N HIS A 37 -1.21 4.17 5.28
CA HIS A 37 -1.78 2.84 5.29
C HIS A 37 -0.68 1.79 5.45
N VAL A 38 -0.97 0.76 6.24
CA VAL A 38 -0.16 -0.45 6.31
C VAL A 38 -0.97 -1.59 5.72
N LEU A 39 -0.39 -2.28 4.74
CA LEU A 39 -1.05 -3.36 4.01
C LEU A 39 -0.22 -4.63 4.09
N ASP A 40 -0.90 -5.77 4.08
CA ASP A 40 -0.30 -7.04 3.68
C ASP A 40 0.10 -6.94 2.20
N SER A 41 1.38 -7.18 1.90
CA SER A 41 1.94 -6.98 0.56
C SER A 41 1.52 -8.04 -0.46
N PHE A 42 1.06 -9.21 0.00
CA PHE A 42 0.67 -10.32 -0.85
C PHE A 42 -0.84 -10.35 -1.13
N ASN A 43 -1.63 -9.81 -0.21
CA ASN A 43 -3.09 -9.84 -0.28
C ASN A 43 -3.72 -8.46 -0.46
N GLY A 44 -2.95 -7.38 -0.27
CA GLY A 44 -3.43 -6.00 -0.40
C GLY A 44 -4.47 -5.58 0.64
N THR A 45 -4.53 -6.28 1.78
CA THR A 45 -5.48 -6.00 2.86
C THR A 45 -4.86 -5.11 3.94
N LEU A 46 -5.65 -4.19 4.50
CA LEU A 46 -5.23 -3.36 5.63
C LEU A 46 -4.91 -4.21 6.87
N VAL A 47 -3.88 -3.80 7.60
CA VAL A 47 -3.47 -4.37 8.90
C VAL A 47 -3.84 -3.43 10.04
#